data_AF-A0A524MWM9-F1
#
_entry.id   AF-A0A524MWM9-F1
#
_cell.length_a   1.000
_cell.length_b   1.000
_cell.length_c   1.000
_cell.angle_alpha   90.00
_cell.angle_beta   90.00
_cell.angle_gamma   90.00
#
_symmetry.space_group_name_H-M   'P 1'
#
loop_
_entity.id
_entity.type
_entity.pdbx_description
1 polymer ?
#
loop_
_entity_poly.entity_id
_entity_poly.type
_entity_poly.pdbx_seq_one_letter_code
_entity_poly.pdbx_strand_id
1 'polypeptide(L)'
;MLTKNRTLHASLIMLAVVMICCQEVRAEATPKYVVAVPARRKTVSLLHDLYRIAPISAIAFRGSPDSANPSLYKWDGSGWIQVTAEEFRSFSSDAIVLVGDDNVIPAALVELSSAGGEPYRAKTLDIASLIRDLSKVLELSPQEITWLAKRHGLAVSDSNAERRRYGRWGKPGATKTDTPDADTLRFEVPEEPLLPPIEPSFPEKGKTQKPAAKEVEEAEPAAFEKGMSDDLPPASEPVTRSDVKAPVEPTLDDEFEPALLDDEPIIF
;
A
#
# COMPACT_ATOMS: atom_id res chain seq x y z
N MET A 1 -59.72 15.26 -8.72
CA MET A 1 -58.59 15.04 -7.80
C MET A 1 -57.56 13.99 -8.27
N LEU A 2 -57.63 13.45 -9.50
CA LEU A 2 -56.69 12.41 -9.97
C LEU A 2 -55.38 12.91 -10.63
N THR A 3 -55.20 14.23 -10.82
CA THR A 3 -54.03 14.78 -11.54
C THR A 3 -52.78 14.93 -10.68
N LYS A 4 -52.89 14.91 -9.34
CA LYS A 4 -51.79 15.17 -8.42
C LYS A 4 -50.77 14.02 -8.29
N ASN A 5 -51.15 12.79 -8.61
CA ASN A 5 -50.26 11.62 -8.49
C ASN A 5 -49.33 11.44 -9.69
N ARG A 6 -49.67 11.98 -10.87
CA ARG A 6 -48.88 11.79 -12.09
C ARG A 6 -47.60 12.65 -12.10
N THR A 7 -47.64 13.83 -11.51
CA THR A 7 -46.48 14.74 -11.39
C THR A 7 -45.43 14.18 -10.43
N LEU A 8 -45.85 13.52 -9.36
CA LEU A 8 -44.96 12.87 -8.38
C LEU A 8 -44.18 11.70 -9.00
N HIS A 9 -44.84 10.86 -9.80
CA HIS A 9 -44.14 9.74 -10.46
C HIS A 9 -43.15 10.21 -11.52
N ALA A 10 -43.48 11.24 -12.29
CA ALA A 10 -42.57 11.81 -13.29
C ALA A 10 -41.29 12.40 -12.66
N SER A 11 -41.40 13.06 -11.51
CA SER A 11 -40.24 13.64 -10.81
C SER A 11 -39.36 12.58 -10.14
N LEU A 12 -39.94 11.51 -9.60
CA LEU A 12 -39.20 10.39 -9.01
C LEU A 12 -38.40 9.62 -10.07
N ILE A 13 -38.98 9.40 -11.25
CA ILE A 13 -38.29 8.77 -12.39
C ILE A 13 -37.14 9.67 -12.88
N MET A 14 -37.35 10.98 -13.01
CA MET A 14 -36.29 11.89 -13.45
C MET A 14 -35.13 11.94 -12.44
N LEU A 15 -35.41 11.94 -11.13
CA LEU A 15 -34.38 11.89 -10.09
C LEU A 15 -33.61 10.56 -10.13
N ALA A 16 -34.30 9.44 -10.35
CA ALA A 16 -33.66 8.12 -10.49
C ALA A 16 -32.76 8.07 -11.73
N VAL A 17 -33.20 8.62 -12.86
CA VAL A 17 -32.39 8.70 -14.08
C VAL A 17 -31.19 9.62 -13.89
N VAL A 18 -31.32 10.76 -13.22
CA VAL A 18 -30.18 11.63 -12.92
C VAL A 18 -29.19 10.92 -11.98
N MET A 19 -29.66 10.19 -10.96
CA MET A 19 -28.76 9.40 -10.11
C MET A 19 -28.06 8.27 -10.86
N ILE A 20 -28.73 7.60 -11.81
CA ILE A 20 -28.12 6.54 -12.63
C ILE A 20 -27.13 7.14 -13.63
N CYS A 21 -27.45 8.28 -14.24
CA CYS A 21 -26.55 8.96 -15.17
C CYS A 21 -25.36 9.65 -14.48
N CYS A 22 -25.47 9.99 -13.20
CA CYS A 22 -24.36 10.50 -12.38
C CYS A 22 -23.46 9.38 -11.82
N GLN A 23 -23.76 8.10 -12.07
CA GLN A 23 -22.76 7.06 -11.95
C GLN A 23 -21.87 7.13 -13.18
N GLU A 24 -20.97 8.13 -13.20
CA GLU A 24 -19.85 8.12 -14.12
C GLU A 24 -19.15 6.78 -13.94
N VAL A 25 -19.21 5.94 -14.99
CA VAL A 25 -18.27 4.85 -15.17
C VAL A 25 -16.92 5.54 -15.10
N ARG A 26 -16.28 5.45 -13.94
CA ARG A 26 -14.94 5.93 -13.71
C ARG A 26 -14.09 5.05 -14.61
N ALA A 27 -13.94 5.47 -15.86
CA ALA A 27 -13.05 4.84 -16.81
C ALA A 27 -11.75 4.69 -16.04
N GLU A 28 -11.35 3.44 -15.81
CA GLU A 28 -10.26 3.09 -14.93
C GLU A 28 -9.03 3.74 -15.55
N ALA A 29 -8.71 4.94 -15.05
CA ALA A 29 -7.60 5.71 -15.56
C ALA A 29 -6.39 4.82 -15.36
N THR A 30 -5.74 4.46 -16.47
CA THR A 30 -4.55 3.60 -16.44
C THR A 30 -3.62 4.17 -15.38
N PRO A 31 -3.31 3.39 -14.33
CA PRO A 31 -2.58 3.93 -13.17
C PRO A 31 -1.23 4.43 -13.67
N LYS A 32 -0.97 5.72 -13.43
CA LYS A 32 0.27 6.36 -13.89
C LYS A 32 1.48 5.88 -13.10
N TYR A 33 1.27 5.57 -11.83
CA TYR A 33 2.32 5.21 -10.90
C TYR A 33 2.04 3.85 -10.26
N VAL A 34 3.07 3.03 -10.09
CA VAL A 34 3.00 1.82 -9.27
C VAL A 34 3.73 2.12 -7.96
N VAL A 35 3.04 2.02 -6.83
CA VAL A 35 3.64 2.26 -5.52
C VAL A 35 3.69 0.94 -4.75
N ALA A 36 4.90 0.43 -4.56
CA ALA A 36 5.17 -0.80 -3.82
C ALA A 36 5.68 -0.47 -2.40
N VAL A 37 4.94 -0.92 -1.39
CA VAL A 37 5.26 -0.70 0.04
C VAL A 37 5.41 -2.03 0.78
N PRO A 38 6.21 -2.08 1.85
CA PRO A 38 6.26 -3.28 2.68
C PRO A 38 4.91 -3.47 3.36
N ALA A 39 4.50 -4.74 3.55
CA ALA A 39 3.24 -5.14 4.16
C ALA A 39 3.20 -4.88 5.69
N ARG A 40 3.49 -3.65 6.11
CA ARG A 40 3.36 -3.15 7.48
C ARG A 40 2.05 -2.37 7.60
N ARG A 41 1.36 -2.51 8.73
CA ARG A 41 0.03 -1.90 8.94
C ARG A 41 -0.02 -0.40 8.63
N LYS A 42 0.99 0.38 9.07
CA LYS A 42 1.02 1.84 8.87
C LYS A 42 1.22 2.22 7.40
N THR A 43 2.16 1.58 6.70
CA THR A 43 2.46 1.85 5.28
C THR A 43 1.33 1.40 4.37
N VAL A 44 0.71 0.24 4.65
CA VAL A 44 -0.45 -0.26 3.90
C VAL A 44 -1.67 0.66 4.08
N SER A 45 -1.89 1.19 5.29
CA SER A 45 -2.95 2.18 5.52
C SER A 45 -2.71 3.46 4.71
N LEU A 46 -1.49 3.97 4.70
CA LEU A 46 -1.11 5.14 3.90
C LEU A 46 -1.31 4.87 2.40
N LEU A 47 -0.87 3.71 1.92
CA LEU A 47 -1.00 3.31 0.52
C LEU A 47 -2.47 3.27 0.07
N HIS A 48 -3.36 2.77 0.93
CA HIS A 48 -4.80 2.76 0.65
C HIS A 48 -5.41 4.17 0.62
N ASP A 49 -4.97 5.06 1.52
CA ASP A 49 -5.40 6.45 1.50
C ASP A 49 -4.86 7.21 0.26
N LEU A 50 -3.65 6.87 -0.20
CA LEU A 50 -3.08 7.37 -1.48
C LEU A 50 -3.86 6.87 -2.70
N TYR A 51 -4.24 5.60 -2.74
CA TYR A 51 -5.04 5.01 -3.81
C TYR A 51 -6.38 5.73 -4.04
N ARG A 52 -6.93 6.36 -2.99
CA ARG A 52 -8.21 7.10 -3.08
C ARG A 52 -8.07 8.48 -3.72
N ILE A 53 -6.90 9.09 -3.63
CA ILE A 53 -6.67 10.48 -4.06
C ILE A 53 -5.83 10.57 -5.33
N ALA A 54 -4.94 9.60 -5.57
CA ALA A 54 -4.02 9.59 -6.70
C ALA A 54 -4.24 8.35 -7.59
N PRO A 55 -4.03 8.46 -8.92
CA PRO A 55 -4.19 7.35 -9.86
C PRO A 55 -2.99 6.40 -9.80
N ILE A 56 -2.89 5.65 -8.69
CA ILE A 56 -1.79 4.72 -8.43
C ILE A 56 -2.25 3.26 -8.45
N SER A 57 -1.35 2.35 -8.82
CA SER A 57 -1.47 0.92 -8.56
C SER A 57 -0.81 0.62 -7.22
N ALA A 58 -1.61 0.24 -6.23
CA ALA A 58 -1.15 -0.02 -4.87
C ALA A 58 -0.67 -1.46 -4.70
N ILE A 59 0.61 -1.64 -4.39
CA ILE A 59 1.24 -2.95 -4.20
C ILE A 59 1.84 -3.04 -2.79
N ALA A 60 1.52 -4.11 -2.08
CA ALA A 60 2.14 -4.47 -0.82
C ALA A 60 3.03 -5.69 -1.04
N PHE A 61 4.28 -5.65 -0.54
CA PHE A 61 5.20 -6.78 -0.62
C PHE A 61 5.56 -7.33 0.76
N ARG A 62 5.83 -8.63 0.80
CA ARG A 62 6.31 -9.34 1.99
C ARG A 62 7.48 -10.25 1.62
N GLY A 63 8.58 -10.13 2.36
CA GLY A 63 9.77 -10.95 2.15
C GLY A 63 10.94 -10.45 2.99
N SER A 64 11.98 -11.28 3.11
CA SER A 64 13.31 -10.85 3.56
C SER A 64 14.04 -10.11 2.43
N PRO A 65 15.03 -9.25 2.70
CA PRO A 65 15.85 -8.61 1.66
C PRO A 65 16.51 -9.62 0.71
N ASP A 66 16.92 -10.77 1.27
CA ASP A 66 17.57 -11.87 0.52
C ASP A 66 16.57 -12.81 -0.18
N SER A 67 15.27 -12.50 -0.12
CA SER A 67 14.23 -13.36 -0.69
C SER A 67 14.20 -13.23 -2.21
N ALA A 68 14.56 -14.31 -2.91
CA ALA A 68 14.45 -14.38 -4.37
C ALA A 68 13.00 -14.27 -4.87
N ASN A 69 12.03 -14.74 -4.07
CA ASN A 69 10.61 -14.77 -4.44
C ASN A 69 9.75 -14.05 -3.39
N PRO A 70 9.76 -12.71 -3.34
CA PRO A 70 8.91 -11.97 -2.43
C PRO A 70 7.43 -12.15 -2.80
N SER A 71 6.56 -12.26 -1.79
CA SER A 71 5.12 -12.31 -2.01
C SER A 71 4.61 -10.90 -2.30
N LEU A 72 3.94 -10.70 -3.44
CA LEU A 72 3.39 -9.43 -3.87
C LEU A 72 1.87 -9.48 -3.82
N TYR A 73 1.25 -8.40 -3.38
CA TYR A 73 -0.20 -8.25 -3.29
C TYR A 73 -0.60 -6.92 -3.90
N LYS A 74 -1.50 -6.93 -4.88
CA LYS A 74 -2.07 -5.72 -5.49
C LYS A 74 -3.45 -5.45 -4.89
N TRP A 75 -3.75 -4.18 -4.62
CA TRP A 75 -5.10 -3.75 -4.26
C TRP A 75 -5.95 -3.58 -5.51
N ASP A 76 -7.12 -4.20 -5.56
CA ASP A 76 -8.06 -4.12 -6.69
C ASP A 76 -9.22 -3.12 -6.47
N GLY A 77 -9.19 -2.39 -5.35
CA GLY A 77 -10.28 -1.51 -4.91
C GLY A 77 -11.18 -2.13 -3.83
N SER A 78 -11.20 -3.46 -3.71
CA SER A 78 -12.06 -4.22 -2.80
C SER A 78 -11.27 -5.11 -1.83
N GLY A 79 -10.14 -5.66 -2.28
CA GLY A 79 -9.33 -6.64 -1.60
C GLY A 79 -7.89 -6.67 -2.10
N TRP A 80 -7.05 -7.41 -1.37
CA TRP A 80 -5.67 -7.68 -1.77
C TRP A 80 -5.64 -8.99 -2.56
N ILE A 81 -5.20 -8.91 -3.82
CA ILE A 81 -5.01 -10.06 -4.69
C ILE A 81 -3.51 -10.35 -4.77
N GLN A 82 -3.11 -11.60 -4.57
CA GLN A 82 -1.72 -11.99 -4.76
C GLN A 82 -1.35 -11.92 -6.24
N VAL A 83 -0.20 -11.32 -6.55
CA VAL A 83 0.31 -11.19 -7.91
C VAL A 83 1.67 -11.86 -8.05
N THR A 84 1.95 -12.38 -9.24
CA THR A 84 3.24 -13.01 -9.54
C THR A 84 4.29 -11.95 -9.93
N ALA A 85 5.56 -12.34 -9.95
CA ALA A 85 6.64 -11.48 -10.42
C ALA A 85 6.48 -11.09 -11.91
N GLU A 86 5.95 -12.02 -12.72
CA GLU A 86 5.68 -11.78 -14.15
C GLU A 86 4.54 -10.78 -14.35
N GLU A 87 3.45 -10.93 -13.58
CA GLU A 87 2.34 -9.97 -13.57
C GLU A 87 2.83 -8.58 -13.11
N PHE A 88 3.67 -8.51 -12.08
CA PHE A 88 4.27 -7.26 -11.63
C PHE A 88 5.06 -6.57 -12.74
N ARG A 89 5.85 -7.33 -13.50
CA ARG A 89 6.63 -6.82 -14.65
C ARG A 89 5.74 -6.31 -15.79
N SER A 90 4.54 -6.88 -15.93
CA SER A 90 3.57 -6.49 -16.95
C SER A 90 2.81 -5.19 -16.64
N PHE A 91 2.92 -4.66 -15.41
CA PHE A 91 2.26 -3.41 -15.06
C PHE A 91 2.89 -2.24 -15.84
N SER A 92 2.16 -1.73 -16.83
CA SER A 92 2.50 -0.50 -17.52
C SER A 92 2.31 0.68 -16.57
N SER A 93 3.40 1.35 -16.20
CA SER A 93 3.38 2.58 -15.43
C SER A 93 4.49 3.51 -15.89
N ASP A 94 4.27 4.81 -15.76
CA ASP A 94 5.25 5.83 -16.09
C ASP A 94 6.41 5.83 -15.07
N ALA A 95 6.11 5.50 -13.81
CA ALA A 95 7.12 5.36 -12.77
C ALA A 95 6.72 4.33 -11.70
N ILE A 96 7.72 3.58 -11.25
CA ILE A 96 7.62 2.64 -10.14
C ILE A 96 8.27 3.27 -8.90
N VAL A 97 7.53 3.33 -7.81
CA VAL A 97 7.98 3.85 -6.52
C VAL A 97 8.13 2.69 -5.54
N LEU A 98 9.36 2.48 -5.07
CA LEU A 98 9.66 1.50 -4.03
C LEU A 98 9.83 2.22 -2.70
N VAL A 99 9.06 1.80 -1.69
CA VAL A 99 9.13 2.34 -0.33
C VAL A 99 9.90 1.39 0.57
N GLY A 100 10.95 1.89 1.22
CA GLY A 100 11.77 1.14 2.16
C GLY A 100 13.26 1.45 2.01
N ASP A 101 14.02 1.07 3.03
CA ASP A 101 15.48 1.04 2.93
C ASP A 101 15.94 -0.21 2.16
N ASP A 102 17.23 -0.26 1.84
CA ASP A 102 17.83 -1.40 1.13
C ASP A 102 17.81 -2.69 1.99
N ASN A 103 17.55 -2.58 3.30
CA ASN A 103 17.41 -3.70 4.24
C ASN A 103 15.97 -4.20 4.39
N VAL A 104 15.01 -3.62 3.66
CA VAL A 104 13.60 -4.04 3.70
C VAL A 104 13.13 -4.45 2.31
N ILE A 105 13.65 -3.81 1.26
CA ILE A 105 13.26 -4.12 -0.12
C ILE A 105 14.02 -5.37 -0.60
N PRO A 106 13.32 -6.43 -1.03
CA PRO A 106 13.96 -7.61 -1.62
C PRO A 106 14.71 -7.26 -2.90
N ALA A 107 15.93 -7.79 -3.08
CA ALA A 107 16.75 -7.52 -4.28
C ALA A 107 16.01 -7.90 -5.57
N ALA A 108 15.27 -9.01 -5.56
CA ALA A 108 14.45 -9.43 -6.69
C ALA A 108 13.39 -8.38 -7.09
N LEU A 109 12.81 -7.66 -6.13
CA LEU A 109 11.81 -6.62 -6.43
C LEU A 109 12.45 -5.41 -7.12
N VAL A 110 13.69 -5.07 -6.72
CA VAL A 110 14.46 -4.02 -7.38
C VAL A 110 14.72 -4.39 -8.84
N GLU A 111 15.19 -5.60 -9.12
CA GLU A 111 15.45 -6.07 -10.49
C GLU A 111 14.17 -6.09 -11.34
N LEU A 112 13.04 -6.54 -10.77
CA LEU A 112 11.74 -6.54 -11.44
C LEU A 112 11.30 -5.12 -11.81
N SER A 113 11.54 -4.14 -10.93
CA SER A 113 11.16 -2.74 -11.16
C SER A 113 12.03 -2.04 -12.21
N SER A 114 13.31 -2.44 -12.36
CA SER A 114 14.22 -1.84 -13.34
C SER A 114 13.78 -2.04 -14.80
N ALA A 115 12.90 -3.02 -15.07
CA ALA A 115 12.38 -3.27 -16.42
C ALA A 115 11.52 -2.11 -16.96
N GLY A 116 10.95 -1.29 -16.07
CA GLY A 116 10.12 -0.13 -16.42
C GLY A 116 10.84 1.21 -16.35
N GLY A 117 12.16 1.24 -16.13
CA GLY A 117 12.94 2.45 -15.87
C GLY A 117 13.58 2.47 -14.49
N GLU A 118 14.29 3.55 -14.14
CA GLU A 118 14.90 3.68 -12.82
C GLU A 118 13.82 3.89 -11.75
N PRO A 119 13.64 2.97 -10.79
CA PRO A 119 12.59 3.08 -9.78
C PRO A 119 12.93 4.20 -8.79
N TYR A 120 11.95 5.04 -8.46
CA TYR A 120 12.10 6.02 -7.38
C TYR A 120 12.10 5.31 -6.03
N ARG A 121 13.16 5.48 -5.24
CA ARG A 121 13.30 4.83 -3.92
C ARG A 121 13.10 5.82 -2.78
N ALA A 122 12.07 5.60 -1.98
CA ALA A 122 11.87 6.31 -0.71
C ALA A 122 12.53 5.52 0.42
N LYS A 123 13.73 5.94 0.84
CA LYS A 123 14.59 5.23 1.81
C LYS A 123 14.08 5.19 3.26
N THR A 124 12.89 5.72 3.52
CA THR A 124 12.33 5.91 4.86
C THR A 124 11.02 5.16 5.02
N LEU A 125 10.77 4.66 6.23
CA LEU A 125 9.47 4.08 6.60
C LEU A 125 8.65 4.99 7.51
N ASP A 126 9.20 6.16 7.85
CA ASP A 126 8.48 7.18 8.59
C ASP A 126 7.38 7.79 7.72
N ILE A 127 6.15 7.83 8.22
CA ILE A 127 4.97 8.24 7.44
C ILE A 127 5.08 9.72 7.04
N ALA A 128 5.60 10.57 7.91
CA ALA A 128 5.79 11.99 7.64
C ALA A 128 6.79 12.24 6.50
N SER A 129 7.88 11.50 6.50
CA SER A 129 8.88 11.55 5.42
C SER A 129 8.34 10.94 4.13
N LEU A 130 7.58 9.82 4.22
CA LEU A 130 6.95 9.20 3.06
C LEU A 130 5.93 10.09 2.36
N ILE A 131 5.06 10.77 3.10
CA ILE A 131 4.09 11.70 2.50
C ILE A 131 4.83 12.81 1.74
N ARG A 132 5.96 13.30 2.27
CA ARG A 132 6.78 14.33 1.62
C ARG A 132 7.44 13.86 0.33
N ASP A 133 8.00 12.66 0.35
CA ASP A 133 8.69 12.09 -0.81
C ASP A 133 7.66 11.74 -1.90
N LEU A 134 6.56 11.09 -1.51
CA LEU A 134 5.47 10.74 -2.41
C LEU A 134 4.71 11.97 -2.92
N SER A 135 4.61 13.05 -2.16
CA SER A 135 3.94 14.27 -2.66
C SER A 135 4.67 14.90 -3.84
N LYS A 136 6.00 14.77 -3.90
CA LYS A 136 6.79 15.27 -5.02
C LYS A 136 6.63 14.39 -6.26
N VAL A 137 6.63 13.07 -6.07
CA VAL A 137 6.54 12.12 -7.18
C VAL A 137 5.13 12.02 -7.77
N LEU A 138 4.12 12.02 -6.91
CA LEU A 138 2.71 11.93 -7.29
C LEU A 138 2.07 13.29 -7.54
N GLU A 139 2.84 14.38 -7.47
CA GLU A 139 2.39 15.76 -7.66
C GLU A 139 1.15 16.12 -6.82
N LEU A 140 1.14 15.67 -5.55
CA LEU A 140 -0.01 15.87 -4.67
C LEU A 140 -0.23 17.35 -4.38
N SER A 141 -1.49 17.77 -4.41
CA SER A 141 -1.87 19.13 -4.06
C SER A 141 -1.68 19.41 -2.56
N PRO A 142 -1.51 20.68 -2.15
CA PRO A 142 -1.41 21.04 -0.74
C PRO A 142 -2.60 20.61 0.12
N GLN A 143 -3.80 20.53 -0.49
CA GLN A 143 -5.02 20.09 0.19
C GLN A 143 -5.00 18.59 0.48
N GLU A 144 -4.57 17.78 -0.49
CA GLU A 144 -4.40 16.33 -0.35
C GLU A 144 -3.35 15.98 0.69
N ILE A 145 -2.22 16.70 0.67
CA ILE A 145 -1.16 16.57 1.66
C ILE A 145 -1.70 16.86 3.08
N THR A 146 -2.43 17.96 3.24
CA THR A 146 -3.04 18.34 4.53
C THR A 146 -4.05 17.29 5.00
N TRP A 147 -4.83 16.74 4.07
CA TRP A 147 -5.78 15.66 4.35
C TRP A 147 -5.08 14.38 4.83
N LEU A 148 -4.02 13.94 4.14
CA LEU A 148 -3.21 12.78 4.53
C LEU A 148 -2.59 12.97 5.92
N ALA A 149 -1.98 14.13 6.16
CA ALA A 149 -1.36 14.43 7.45
C ALA A 149 -2.37 14.37 8.60
N LYS A 150 -3.55 15.00 8.42
CA LYS A 150 -4.65 14.93 9.39
C LYS A 150 -5.12 13.50 9.63
N ARG A 151 -5.26 12.70 8.57
CA ARG A 151 -5.71 11.30 8.62
C ARG A 151 -4.76 10.41 9.42
N HIS A 152 -3.46 10.68 9.32
CA HIS A 152 -2.41 9.94 10.02
C HIS A 152 -1.96 10.58 11.36
N GLY A 153 -2.63 11.64 11.81
CA GLY A 153 -2.32 12.31 13.09
C GLY A 153 -0.98 13.05 13.11
N LEU A 154 -0.53 13.53 11.94
CA LEU A 154 0.72 14.27 11.80
C LEU A 154 0.47 15.78 11.93
N ALA A 155 1.42 16.50 12.54
CA ALA A 155 1.40 17.95 12.51
C ALA A 155 2.03 18.43 11.20
N VAL A 156 1.28 19.24 10.46
CA VAL A 156 1.79 19.95 9.28
C VAL A 156 2.38 21.27 9.76
N SER A 157 3.69 21.42 9.67
CA SER A 157 4.35 22.71 9.90
C SER A 157 4.74 23.33 8.55
N ASP A 158 4.25 24.55 8.33
CA ASP A 158 4.67 25.34 7.18
C ASP A 158 6.10 25.83 7.42
N SER A 159 7.07 25.25 6.72
CA SER A 159 8.48 25.68 6.83
C SER A 159 8.67 27.14 6.41
N ASN A 160 7.78 27.66 5.57
CA ASN A 160 7.78 29.05 5.13
C ASN A 160 7.01 29.98 6.09
N ALA A 161 6.44 29.49 7.19
CA ALA A 161 5.72 30.32 8.15
C ALA A 161 6.62 31.43 8.72
N GLU A 162 7.88 31.09 9.04
CA GLU A 162 8.85 32.06 9.54
C GLU A 162 9.22 33.08 8.47
N ARG A 163 9.33 32.70 7.18
CA ARG A 163 9.54 33.66 6.07
C ARG A 163 8.35 34.59 5.90
N ARG A 164 7.11 34.06 5.95
CA ARG A 164 5.88 34.85 5.83
C ARG A 164 5.78 35.89 6.95
N ARG A 165 6.27 35.56 8.15
CA ARG A 165 6.31 36.48 9.29
C ARG A 165 7.13 37.75 9.02
N TYR A 166 8.22 37.65 8.25
CA TYR A 166 9.10 38.77 7.94
C TYR A 166 8.85 39.42 6.55
N GLY A 167 7.91 38.88 5.78
CA GLY A 167 7.58 39.37 4.45
C GLY A 167 8.72 39.23 3.44
N ARG A 168 8.72 40.06 2.39
CA ARG A 168 9.69 40.00 1.28
C ARG A 168 11.15 40.18 1.72
N TRP A 169 11.37 40.85 2.85
CA TRP A 169 12.69 41.31 3.29
C TRP A 169 13.43 40.34 4.20
N GLY A 170 12.78 39.26 4.64
CA GLY A 170 13.38 38.31 5.58
C GLY A 170 13.65 38.93 6.95
N LYS A 171 14.16 38.10 7.87
CA LYS A 171 14.46 38.54 9.24
C LYS A 171 15.53 39.64 9.20
N PRO A 172 15.33 40.81 9.86
CA PRO A 172 16.34 41.85 9.93
C PRO A 172 17.65 41.28 10.49
N GLY A 173 18.76 41.43 9.75
CA GLY A 173 20.08 40.94 10.14
C GLY A 173 20.36 39.47 9.80
N ALA A 174 19.41 38.73 9.19
CA ALA A 174 19.76 37.47 8.55
C ALA A 174 20.64 37.77 7.33
N THR A 175 21.84 37.22 7.29
CA THR A 175 22.60 37.10 6.05
C THR A 175 21.69 36.44 5.02
N LYS A 176 21.74 36.90 3.75
CA LYS A 176 21.15 36.20 2.61
C LYS A 176 21.87 34.84 2.46
N THR A 177 21.66 33.94 3.39
CA THR A 177 22.11 32.56 3.29
C THR A 177 21.13 31.87 2.35
N ASP A 178 21.68 31.05 1.46
CA ASP A 178 21.04 30.45 0.30
C ASP A 178 19.55 30.20 0.46
N THR A 179 18.79 30.76 -0.47
CA THR A 179 17.35 30.57 -0.64
C THR A 179 17.04 29.07 -0.54
N PRO A 180 16.45 28.56 0.57
CA PRO A 180 16.03 27.18 0.60
C PRO A 180 14.87 27.02 -0.39
N ASP A 181 14.85 25.88 -1.09
CA ASP A 181 13.83 25.53 -2.08
C ASP A 181 12.43 25.85 -1.56
N ALA A 182 11.66 26.59 -2.36
CA ALA A 182 10.43 27.25 -1.96
C ALA A 182 9.29 26.29 -1.53
N ASP A 183 9.50 24.98 -1.62
CA ASP A 183 8.42 23.99 -1.63
C ASP A 183 8.58 22.85 -0.61
N THR A 184 9.19 23.13 0.55
CA THR A 184 9.41 22.11 1.58
C THR A 184 8.36 22.20 2.69
N LEU A 185 7.17 21.65 2.50
CA LEU A 185 6.29 21.37 3.66
C LEU A 185 7.04 20.47 4.66
N ARG A 186 7.10 20.89 5.93
CA ARG A 186 7.73 20.13 6.99
C ARG A 186 6.65 19.39 7.75
N PHE A 187 6.86 18.10 7.96
CA PHE A 187 5.98 17.30 8.80
C PHE A 187 6.74 17.06 10.09
N GLU A 188 6.15 17.48 11.20
CA GLU A 188 6.66 17.20 12.53
C GLU A 188 5.79 16.12 13.13
N VAL A 189 6.42 15.04 13.58
CA VAL A 189 5.75 14.11 14.48
C VAL A 189 5.52 14.89 15.76
N PRO A 190 4.27 15.09 16.22
CA PRO A 190 4.02 15.77 17.48
C PRO A 190 4.88 15.11 18.55
N GLU A 191 5.80 15.86 19.15
CA GLU A 191 6.49 15.42 20.37
C GLU A 191 5.39 15.21 21.39
N GLU A 192 5.03 13.95 21.62
CA GLU A 192 4.07 13.59 22.64
C GLU A 192 4.59 14.20 23.94
N PRO A 193 3.84 15.11 24.59
CA PRO A 193 4.34 15.80 25.77
C PRO A 193 4.74 14.72 26.76
N LEU A 194 6.04 14.67 27.09
CA LEU A 194 6.58 13.70 28.03
C LEU A 194 5.82 13.88 29.33
N LEU A 195 4.82 13.02 29.54
CA LEU A 195 4.16 12.92 30.83
C LEU A 195 5.29 12.68 31.83
N PRO A 196 5.31 13.40 32.97
CA PRO A 196 6.32 13.17 33.99
C PRO A 196 6.36 11.65 34.25
N PRO A 197 7.57 11.06 34.39
CA PRO A 197 7.71 9.63 34.62
C PRO A 197 6.70 9.22 35.68
N ILE A 198 5.71 8.42 35.28
CA ILE A 198 4.76 7.85 36.23
C ILE A 198 5.65 6.95 37.07
N GLU A 199 6.05 7.43 38.25
CA GLU A 199 6.69 6.57 39.23
C GLU A 199 5.77 5.36 39.35
N PRO A 200 6.26 4.14 39.07
CA PRO A 200 5.44 2.95 39.21
C PRO A 200 5.00 2.91 40.66
N SER A 201 3.76 3.33 40.88
CA SER A 201 2.98 3.03 42.07
C SER A 201 2.81 1.51 42.05
N PHE A 202 3.85 0.82 42.52
CA PHE A 202 3.75 -0.58 42.85
C PHE A 202 2.66 -0.64 43.92
N PRO A 203 1.55 -1.36 43.69
CA PRO A 203 0.57 -1.58 44.73
C PRO A 203 1.31 -2.23 45.90
N GLU A 204 1.41 -1.47 46.98
CA GLU A 204 2.00 -1.91 48.23
C GLU A 204 1.33 -3.22 48.62
N LYS A 205 2.13 -4.30 48.66
CA LYS A 205 1.78 -5.69 48.98
C LYS A 205 0.48 -5.83 49.78
N GLY A 206 -0.63 -5.89 49.05
CA GLY A 206 -1.92 -6.31 49.57
C GLY A 206 -1.85 -7.80 49.86
N LYS A 207 -1.97 -8.14 51.13
CA LYS A 207 -2.01 -9.48 51.72
C LYS A 207 -2.52 -10.56 50.76
N THR A 208 -1.71 -11.60 50.63
CA THR A 208 -2.04 -12.92 50.08
C THR A 208 -3.44 -13.37 50.52
N GLN A 209 -4.44 -13.16 49.68
CA GLN A 209 -5.70 -13.88 49.79
C GLN A 209 -5.45 -15.26 49.19
N LYS A 210 -5.34 -16.23 50.11
CA LYS A 210 -5.42 -17.66 49.82
C LYS A 210 -6.66 -17.91 48.96
N PRO A 211 -6.53 -18.38 47.71
CA PRO A 211 -7.69 -18.72 46.92
C PRO A 211 -8.42 -19.88 47.61
N ALA A 212 -9.65 -19.62 48.02
CA ALA A 212 -10.60 -20.67 48.36
C ALA A 212 -10.85 -21.47 47.07
N ALA A 213 -10.43 -22.73 47.09
CA ALA A 213 -10.73 -23.70 46.06
C ALA A 213 -12.26 -23.74 45.89
N LYS A 214 -12.75 -23.17 44.81
CA LYS A 214 -14.10 -23.41 44.33
C LYS A 214 -14.01 -24.68 43.50
N GLU A 215 -14.41 -25.77 44.14
CA GLU A 215 -14.73 -27.06 43.56
C GLU A 215 -15.55 -26.84 42.28
N VAL A 216 -14.90 -27.10 41.15
CA VAL A 216 -15.54 -27.10 39.84
C VAL A 216 -16.18 -28.47 39.70
N GLU A 217 -17.50 -28.46 39.86
CA GLU A 217 -18.42 -29.55 39.56
C GLU A 217 -18.14 -30.06 38.15
N GLU A 218 -17.66 -31.29 38.10
CA GLU A 218 -17.37 -32.09 36.92
C GLU A 218 -18.68 -32.34 36.16
N ALA A 219 -18.94 -31.52 35.14
CA ALA A 219 -20.07 -31.72 34.25
C ALA A 219 -19.81 -32.94 33.35
N GLU A 220 -20.68 -33.95 33.51
CA GLU A 220 -20.74 -35.16 32.72
C GLU A 220 -20.69 -34.88 31.20
N PRO A 221 -19.86 -35.61 30.42
CA PRO A 221 -19.97 -35.59 28.98
C PRO A 221 -21.27 -36.29 28.56
N ALA A 222 -22.24 -35.50 28.11
CA ALA A 222 -23.44 -36.00 27.45
C ALA A 222 -23.02 -36.85 26.24
N ALA A 223 -23.44 -38.12 26.28
CA ALA A 223 -23.33 -39.07 25.21
C ALA A 223 -23.92 -38.50 23.91
N PHE A 224 -23.06 -38.28 22.91
CA PHE A 224 -23.51 -37.97 21.56
C PHE A 224 -23.93 -39.27 20.90
N GLU A 225 -25.24 -39.46 20.80
CA GLU A 225 -25.84 -40.65 20.22
C GLU A 225 -25.47 -40.78 18.74
N LYS A 226 -25.01 -42.00 18.47
CA LYS A 226 -24.81 -42.67 17.21
C LYS A 226 -26.10 -42.70 16.40
N GLY A 227 -26.09 -42.07 15.22
CA GLY A 227 -27.08 -42.36 14.17
C GLY A 227 -27.18 -41.26 13.13
N MET A 228 -26.60 -41.47 11.94
CA MET A 228 -27.36 -41.50 10.69
C MET A 228 -26.42 -41.76 9.50
N SER A 229 -26.77 -42.82 8.76
CA SER A 229 -26.60 -42.99 7.30
C SER A 229 -25.21 -42.92 6.68
N ASP A 230 -24.70 -44.12 6.43
CA ASP A 230 -24.04 -44.51 5.18
C ASP A 230 -24.69 -43.85 3.95
N ASP A 231 -23.92 -43.00 3.27
CA ASP A 231 -24.08 -42.78 1.83
C ASP A 231 -22.70 -42.43 1.25
N LEU A 232 -21.88 -43.47 1.09
CA LEU A 232 -20.63 -43.40 0.34
C LEU A 232 -20.96 -43.30 -1.16
N PRO A 233 -20.57 -42.22 -1.87
CA PRO A 233 -20.51 -42.28 -3.32
C PRO A 233 -19.43 -43.30 -3.74
N PRO A 234 -19.66 -44.08 -4.81
CA PRO A 234 -18.71 -45.07 -5.29
C PRO A 234 -17.42 -44.41 -5.74
N ALA A 235 -16.31 -45.10 -5.47
CA ALA A 235 -14.96 -44.74 -5.86
C ALA A 235 -14.89 -44.36 -7.36
N SER A 236 -14.56 -43.10 -7.61
CA SER A 236 -14.13 -42.64 -8.93
C SER A 236 -12.86 -43.39 -9.32
N GLU A 237 -12.91 -44.00 -10.48
CA GLU A 237 -11.86 -44.81 -11.09
C GLU A 237 -10.52 -44.07 -11.18
N PRO A 238 -9.37 -44.78 -11.08
CA PRO A 238 -8.07 -44.19 -11.34
C PRO A 238 -8.00 -43.81 -12.83
N VAL A 239 -8.00 -42.52 -13.12
CA VAL A 239 -7.67 -42.00 -14.45
C VAL A 239 -6.21 -42.35 -14.74
N THR A 240 -6.02 -43.43 -15.51
CA THR A 240 -4.76 -43.77 -16.16
C THR A 240 -4.41 -42.66 -17.14
N ARG A 241 -3.49 -41.79 -16.73
CA ARG A 241 -2.88 -40.75 -17.56
C ARG A 241 -1.87 -41.41 -18.49
N SER A 242 -2.37 -42.09 -19.52
CA SER A 242 -1.58 -42.47 -20.70
C SER A 242 -1.48 -41.26 -21.63
N ASP A 243 -0.34 -41.12 -22.29
CA ASP A 243 -0.03 -40.14 -23.35
C ASP A 243 0.45 -38.74 -22.91
N VAL A 244 1.53 -38.69 -22.13
CA VAL A 244 2.49 -37.57 -22.24
C VAL A 244 3.45 -37.90 -23.37
N LYS A 245 3.13 -37.35 -24.54
CA LYS A 245 3.97 -37.29 -25.74
C LYS A 245 5.30 -36.62 -25.38
N ALA A 246 6.39 -37.26 -25.76
CA ALA A 246 7.77 -36.84 -25.46
C ALA A 246 8.04 -35.36 -25.82
N PRO A 247 8.90 -34.66 -25.06
CA PRO A 247 9.38 -33.35 -25.44
C PRO A 247 10.19 -33.46 -26.73
N VAL A 248 9.78 -32.69 -27.74
CA VAL A 248 10.57 -32.43 -28.94
C VAL A 248 11.79 -31.63 -28.49
N GLU A 249 12.98 -32.18 -28.72
CA GLU A 249 14.25 -31.48 -28.56
C GLU A 249 14.25 -30.23 -29.47
N PRO A 250 14.48 -29.02 -28.95
CA PRO A 250 14.76 -27.88 -29.80
C PRO A 250 16.17 -28.01 -30.36
N THR A 251 16.24 -28.22 -31.67
CA THR A 251 17.45 -28.13 -32.49
C THR A 251 18.12 -26.78 -32.26
N LEU A 252 19.33 -26.83 -31.71
CA LEU A 252 20.22 -25.71 -31.46
C LEU A 252 21.05 -25.49 -32.73
N ASP A 253 20.54 -24.69 -33.66
CA ASP A 253 21.30 -24.18 -34.80
C ASP A 253 20.82 -22.76 -35.07
N ASP A 254 21.40 -21.78 -34.38
CA ASP A 254 21.51 -20.42 -34.92
C ASP A 254 22.81 -19.80 -34.41
N GLU A 255 23.80 -19.79 -35.31
CA GLU A 255 25.03 -19.02 -35.23
C GLU A 255 24.70 -17.54 -35.06
N PHE A 256 24.81 -17.03 -33.84
CA PHE A 256 24.83 -15.60 -33.61
C PHE A 256 26.28 -15.11 -33.65
N GLU A 257 26.71 -14.59 -34.80
CA GLU A 257 27.94 -13.81 -34.92
C GLU A 257 27.80 -12.49 -34.13
N PRO A 258 28.63 -12.21 -33.11
CA PRO A 258 28.67 -10.89 -32.52
C PRO A 258 29.45 -9.95 -33.45
N ALA A 259 28.72 -9.04 -34.10
CA ALA A 259 29.32 -7.87 -34.72
C ALA A 259 30.03 -7.03 -33.65
N LEU A 260 31.35 -6.94 -33.78
CA LEU A 260 32.21 -5.98 -33.10
C LEU A 260 31.64 -4.56 -33.33
N LEU A 261 31.16 -3.94 -32.25
CA LEU A 261 30.87 -2.51 -32.22
C LEU A 261 31.99 -1.83 -31.46
N ASP A 262 32.71 -1.00 -32.21
CA ASP A 262 33.87 -0.23 -31.81
C ASP A 262 33.62 0.64 -30.57
N ASP A 263 34.59 0.60 -29.65
CA ASP A 263 34.75 1.52 -28.52
C ASP A 263 34.95 2.96 -29.01
N GLU A 264 34.00 3.86 -28.72
CA GLU A 264 34.29 5.29 -28.65
C GLU A 264 34.26 5.78 -27.19
N PRO A 265 35.32 6.43 -26.69
CA PRO A 265 35.33 7.00 -25.34
C PRO A 265 34.54 8.31 -25.29
N ILE A 266 33.46 8.34 -24.52
CA ILE A 266 32.79 9.58 -24.12
C ILE A 266 33.63 10.24 -23.03
N ILE A 267 34.28 11.35 -23.39
CA ILE A 267 34.90 12.30 -22.46
C ILE A 267 33.84 13.35 -22.10
N PHE A 268 33.46 13.44 -20.82
CA PHE A 268 33.13 14.69 -20.13
C PHE A 268 33.44 14.56 -18.64
#